data_AF-A0A811G6X9-F1
#
_entry.id   AF-A0A811G6X9-F1
#
_cell.length_a   1.000
_cell.length_b   1.000
_cell.length_c   1.000
_cell.angle_alpha   90.00
_cell.angle_beta   90.00
_cell.angle_gamma   90.00
#
_symmetry.space_group_name_H-M   'P 1'
#
loop_
_entity.id
_entity.type
_entity.pdbx_description
1 polymer ?
#
loop_
_entity_poly.entity_id
_entity_poly.type
_entity_poly.pdbx_seq_one_letter_code
_entity_poly.pdbx_strand_id
1 'polypeptide(L)'
;MKKYELEIRQPQHLSEQDAEVLGVFEGNEILSQFDEMNWRRHWLSQLEMNGAITAFTVTNTATQQNLRLSLNAYAASEQLAFKLESDIEIITPQKNLFGLLTLNTKDYVTFKQLSLEEARAHLLNFLDGQLDTLKNHYKESLLSSA
;
A
#
# COMPACT_ATOMS: atom_id res chain seq x y z
N MET A 1 -17.43 -10.81 10.74
CA MET A 1 -16.25 -9.91 10.82
C MET A 1 -15.26 -10.35 9.75
N LYS A 2 -14.60 -9.40 9.08
CA LYS A 2 -13.57 -9.72 8.07
C LYS A 2 -12.29 -10.16 8.78
N LYS A 3 -11.55 -11.08 8.17
CA LYS A 3 -10.29 -11.63 8.67
C LYS A 3 -9.20 -11.41 7.63
N TYR A 4 -8.02 -11.06 8.12
CA TYR A 4 -6.90 -10.66 7.30
C TYR A 4 -5.66 -11.42 7.70
N GLU A 5 -4.98 -12.01 6.73
CA GLU A 5 -3.62 -12.49 6.91
C GLU A 5 -2.67 -11.29 6.92
N LEU A 6 -1.73 -11.29 7.87
CA LEU A 6 -0.69 -10.27 7.99
C LEU A 6 0.68 -10.87 7.74
N GLU A 7 1.40 -10.24 6.83
CA GLU A 7 2.81 -10.52 6.59
C GLU A 7 3.63 -9.25 6.81
N ILE A 8 4.74 -9.39 7.55
CA ILE A 8 5.71 -8.30 7.72
C ILE A 8 7.06 -8.73 7.17
N ARG A 9 7.55 -7.97 6.20
CA ARG A 9 8.93 -8.06 5.74
C ARG A 9 9.78 -7.04 6.47
N GLN A 10 10.87 -7.50 7.05
CA GLN A 10 11.84 -6.68 7.77
C GLN A 10 13.11 -6.48 6.94
N PRO A 11 13.94 -5.45 7.23
CA PRO A 11 15.16 -5.21 6.48
C PRO A 11 16.14 -6.39 6.41
N GLN A 12 16.19 -7.23 7.46
CA GLN A 12 17.02 -8.44 7.48
C GLN A 12 16.53 -9.59 6.57
N HIS A 13 15.36 -9.47 5.95
CA HIS A 13 14.79 -10.47 5.04
C HIS A 13 15.35 -10.27 3.63
N LEU A 14 16.31 -11.12 3.26
CA LEU A 14 17.14 -11.00 2.05
C LEU A 14 16.37 -11.38 0.78
N SER A 15 15.28 -12.13 0.89
CA SER A 15 14.38 -12.50 -0.20
C SER A 15 12.93 -12.03 0.05
N GLU A 16 12.09 -11.97 -1.00
CA GLU A 16 10.65 -11.71 -0.83
C GLU A 16 9.92 -12.86 -0.10
N GLN A 17 10.46 -14.07 -0.18
CA GLN A 17 9.90 -15.27 0.46
C GLN A 17 10.23 -15.35 1.96
N ASP A 18 11.10 -14.44 2.43
CA ASP A 18 11.51 -14.37 3.83
C ASP A 18 10.53 -13.52 4.67
N ALA A 19 9.43 -13.04 4.09
CA ALA A 19 8.40 -12.32 4.86
C ALA A 19 7.82 -13.22 5.96
N GLU A 20 7.70 -12.67 7.17
CA GLU A 20 7.15 -13.42 8.29
C GLU A 20 5.62 -13.32 8.25
N VAL A 21 4.94 -14.45 8.07
CA VAL A 21 3.48 -14.56 8.23
C VAL A 21 3.19 -14.55 9.72
N LEU A 22 2.60 -13.47 10.22
CA LEU A 22 2.29 -13.30 11.64
C LEU A 22 0.98 -13.97 12.06
N GLY A 23 0.11 -14.27 11.10
CA GLY A 23 -1.15 -14.98 11.32
C GLY A 23 -2.35 -14.24 10.77
N VAL A 24 -3.53 -14.61 11.29
CA VAL A 24 -4.83 -14.08 10.84
C VAL A 24 -5.47 -13.23 11.93
N PHE A 25 -5.83 -12.00 11.59
CA PHE A 25 -6.27 -10.96 12.52
C PHE A 25 -7.58 -10.29 12.06
N GLU A 26 -8.23 -9.58 12.97
CA GLU A 26 -9.30 -8.61 12.66
C GLU A 26 -8.74 -7.25 12.24
N GLY A 27 -9.55 -6.41 11.61
CA GLY A 27 -9.09 -5.13 11.08
C GLY A 27 -8.50 -4.18 12.14
N ASN A 28 -9.10 -4.12 13.32
CA ASN A 28 -8.56 -3.32 14.44
C ASN A 28 -7.19 -3.83 14.92
N GLU A 29 -7.00 -5.14 14.96
CA GLU A 29 -5.73 -5.78 15.34
C GLU A 29 -4.66 -5.48 14.28
N ILE A 30 -4.97 -5.58 12.98
CA ILE A 30 -4.06 -5.18 11.89
C ILE A 30 -3.64 -3.71 12.05
N LEU A 31 -4.59 -2.81 12.33
CA LEU A 31 -4.30 -1.40 12.50
C LEU A 31 -3.41 -1.14 13.72
N SER A 32 -3.64 -1.84 14.83
CA SER A 32 -2.77 -1.79 16.02
C SER A 32 -1.35 -2.24 15.69
N GLN A 33 -1.19 -3.36 14.96
CA GLN A 33 0.12 -3.83 14.51
C GLN A 33 0.83 -2.78 13.66
N PHE A 34 0.12 -2.13 12.72
CA PHE A 34 0.68 -1.05 11.91
C PHE A 34 1.12 0.15 12.75
N ASP A 35 0.33 0.55 13.75
CA ASP A 35 0.62 1.69 14.62
C ASP A 35 1.78 1.42 15.59
N GLU A 36 1.96 0.17 16.02
CA GLU A 36 3.03 -0.27 16.92
C GLU A 36 4.39 -0.42 16.20
N MET A 37 4.40 -0.47 14.86
CA MET A 37 5.64 -0.52 14.10
C MET A 37 6.47 0.76 14.28
N ASN A 38 7.75 0.58 14.62
CA ASN A 38 8.70 1.68 14.70
C ASN A 38 9.22 2.06 13.30
N TRP A 39 8.33 2.62 12.47
CA TRP A 39 8.60 2.95 11.07
C TRP A 39 9.87 3.75 10.85
N ARG A 40 10.15 4.72 11.73
CA ARG A 40 11.36 5.54 11.66
C ARG A 40 12.63 4.69 11.80
N ARG A 41 12.67 3.77 12.78
CA ARG A 41 13.81 2.87 12.96
C ARG A 41 13.98 1.94 11.77
N HIS A 42 12.89 1.40 11.23
CA HIS A 42 12.93 0.56 10.03
C HIS A 42 13.45 1.32 8.81
N TRP A 43 13.04 2.57 8.64
CA TRP A 43 13.56 3.44 7.57
C TRP A 43 15.06 3.70 7.69
N LEU A 44 15.55 4.02 8.89
CA LEU A 44 16.99 4.21 9.14
C LEU A 44 17.79 2.93 8.85
N SER A 45 17.31 1.78 9.33
CA SER A 45 17.94 0.48 9.06
C SER A 45 17.96 0.15 7.56
N GLN A 46 16.91 0.50 6.82
CA GLN A 46 16.84 0.28 5.38
C GLN A 46 17.88 1.11 4.59
N LEU A 47 18.15 2.35 5.04
CA LEU A 47 19.21 3.19 4.46
C LEU A 47 20.61 2.61 4.69
N GLU A 48 20.85 2.00 5.85
CA GLU A 48 22.12 1.36 6.20
C GLU A 48 22.37 0.06 5.41
N MET A 49 21.30 -0.69 5.11
CA MET A 49 21.37 -2.03 4.51
C MET A 49 21.25 -2.06 2.97
N ASN A 50 21.34 -0.91 2.30
CA ASN A 50 21.42 -0.72 0.85
C ASN A 50 20.56 -1.69 0.00
N GLY A 51 19.24 -1.54 0.05
CA GLY A 51 18.28 -2.30 -0.77
C GLY A 51 17.37 -3.26 0.00
N ALA A 52 17.55 -3.36 1.32
CA ALA A 52 16.57 -3.97 2.21
C ALA A 52 15.19 -3.31 2.05
N ILE A 53 14.09 -4.03 2.32
CA ILE A 53 12.73 -3.46 2.20
C ILE A 53 11.95 -3.81 3.45
N THR A 54 11.42 -2.80 4.12
CA THR A 54 10.35 -3.00 5.10
C THR A 54 9.00 -2.96 4.39
N ALA A 55 8.19 -4.00 4.53
CA ALA A 55 6.85 -4.05 3.96
C ALA A 55 5.83 -4.65 4.95
N PHE A 56 4.60 -4.18 4.85
CA PHE A 56 3.45 -4.62 5.62
C PHE A 56 2.34 -4.97 4.63
N THR A 57 2.10 -6.27 4.49
CA THR A 57 1.15 -6.82 3.51
C THR A 57 -0.04 -7.39 4.24
N VAL A 58 -1.23 -6.98 3.81
CA VAL A 58 -2.49 -7.43 4.38
C VAL A 58 -3.33 -8.08 3.29
N THR A 59 -3.72 -9.33 3.50
CA THR A 59 -4.53 -10.10 2.55
C THR A 59 -5.88 -10.43 3.16
N ASN A 60 -6.96 -10.02 2.50
CA ASN A 60 -8.31 -10.38 2.91
C ASN A 60 -8.54 -11.87 2.67
N THR A 61 -8.75 -12.65 3.72
CA THR A 61 -8.89 -14.12 3.62
C THR A 61 -10.08 -14.58 2.79
N ALA A 62 -11.14 -13.77 2.69
CA ALA A 62 -12.36 -14.12 1.96
C ALA A 62 -12.28 -13.77 0.47
N THR A 63 -11.71 -12.61 0.13
CA THR A 63 -11.63 -12.13 -1.26
C THR A 63 -10.28 -12.37 -1.92
N GLN A 64 -9.27 -12.74 -1.13
CA GLN A 64 -7.86 -12.84 -1.53
C GLN A 64 -7.24 -11.53 -2.06
N GLN A 65 -7.97 -10.40 -1.91
CA GLN A 65 -7.43 -9.10 -2.24
C GLN A 65 -6.34 -8.69 -1.26
N ASN A 66 -5.30 -8.04 -1.75
CA ASN A 66 -4.17 -7.63 -0.95
C ASN A 66 -3.87 -6.13 -1.04
N LEU A 67 -3.29 -5.61 0.03
CA LEU A 67 -2.72 -4.28 0.10
C LEU A 67 -1.35 -4.38 0.76
N ARG A 68 -0.32 -3.87 0.08
CA ARG A 68 1.07 -3.82 0.54
C ARG A 68 1.50 -2.37 0.74
N LEU A 69 1.94 -2.04 1.95
CA LEU A 69 2.61 -0.78 2.27
C LEU A 69 4.11 -1.06 2.44
N SER A 70 4.96 -0.31 1.75
CA SER A 70 6.42 -0.43 1.89
C SER A 70 7.07 0.92 2.10
N LEU A 71 8.18 0.95 2.84
CA LEU A 71 8.96 2.17 3.01
C LEU A 71 9.67 2.55 1.71
N ASN A 72 9.48 3.79 1.29
CA ASN A 72 10.20 4.40 0.18
C ASN A 72 11.46 5.11 0.72
N ALA A 73 12.53 4.33 0.93
CA ALA A 73 13.74 4.82 1.57
C ALA A 73 14.49 5.91 0.76
N TYR A 74 14.28 5.97 -0.55
CA TYR A 74 14.92 6.93 -1.45
C TYR A 74 13.97 8.02 -1.95
N ALA A 75 12.86 8.25 -1.24
CA ALA A 75 12.01 9.40 -1.52
C ALA A 75 12.85 10.70 -1.45
N ALA A 76 12.57 11.66 -2.33
CA ALA A 76 13.33 12.90 -2.41
C ALA A 76 13.28 13.75 -1.12
N SER A 77 12.31 13.47 -0.24
CA SER A 77 12.17 14.11 1.06
C SER A 77 12.92 13.35 2.16
N GLU A 78 13.54 14.06 3.10
CA GLU A 78 14.06 13.49 4.36
C GLU A 78 12.95 13.02 5.34
N GLN A 79 11.71 12.96 4.87
CA GLN A 79 10.55 12.51 5.63
C GLN A 79 10.21 11.08 5.26
N LEU A 80 9.59 10.39 6.23
CA LEU A 80 9.16 9.02 6.07
C LEU A 80 8.05 8.95 5.02
N ALA A 81 8.29 8.16 3.98
CA ALA A 81 7.39 8.01 2.84
C ALA A 81 7.07 6.54 2.61
N PHE A 82 5.84 6.28 2.19
CA PHE A 82 5.34 4.95 1.86
C PHE A 82 4.97 4.84 0.38
N LYS A 83 5.12 3.63 -0.13
CA LYS A 83 4.49 3.18 -1.37
C LYS A 83 3.35 2.21 -1.02
N LEU A 84 2.22 2.37 -1.68
CA LEU A 84 1.09 1.45 -1.62
C LEU A 84 0.96 0.72 -2.95
N GLU A 85 0.87 -0.60 -2.89
CA GLU A 85 0.57 -1.49 -4.00
C GLU A 85 -0.60 -2.39 -3.62
N SER A 86 -1.52 -2.65 -4.54
CA SER A 86 -2.67 -3.52 -4.28
C SER A 86 -3.14 -4.19 -5.56
N ASP A 87 -3.95 -5.23 -5.43
CA ASP A 87 -4.67 -5.87 -6.53
C ASP A 87 -6.10 -5.30 -6.72
N ILE A 88 -6.38 -4.14 -6.13
CA ILE A 88 -7.69 -3.48 -6.24
C ILE A 88 -7.80 -2.86 -7.63
N GLU A 89 -8.55 -3.55 -8.50
CA GLU A 89 -8.76 -3.13 -9.88
C GLU A 89 -9.50 -1.79 -10.00
N ILE A 90 -9.03 -0.98 -10.94
CA ILE A 90 -9.68 0.25 -11.36
C ILE A 90 -9.79 0.32 -12.87
N ILE A 91 -10.93 0.82 -13.34
CA ILE A 91 -11.16 1.11 -14.75
C ILE A 91 -11.31 2.62 -14.89
N THR A 92 -10.39 3.22 -15.63
CA THR A 92 -10.39 4.66 -15.91
C THR A 92 -10.69 4.90 -17.40
N PRO A 93 -11.66 5.77 -17.73
CA PRO A 93 -11.87 6.18 -19.11
C PRO A 93 -10.79 7.18 -19.51
N GLN A 94 -9.96 6.82 -20.49
CA GLN A 94 -8.95 7.70 -21.07
C GLN A 94 -9.48 8.26 -22.40
N LYS A 95 -9.59 9.59 -22.49
CA LYS A 95 -9.94 10.26 -23.75
C LYS A 95 -8.71 10.30 -24.65
N ASN A 96 -8.87 9.92 -25.92
CA ASN A 96 -7.81 10.09 -26.90
C ASN A 96 -7.63 11.57 -27.30
N LEU A 97 -6.49 11.90 -27.93
CA LEU A 97 -6.10 13.25 -28.36
C LEU A 97 -7.09 13.92 -29.34
N PHE A 98 -8.05 13.17 -29.88
CA PHE A 98 -9.08 13.70 -30.80
C PHE A 98 -10.47 13.77 -30.15
N GLY A 99 -10.64 13.34 -28.89
CA GLY A 99 -11.92 13.35 -28.18
C GLY A 99 -13.01 12.45 -28.78
N LEU A 100 -12.68 11.66 -29.82
CA LEU A 100 -13.63 10.85 -30.59
C LEU A 100 -13.78 9.43 -30.04
N LEU A 101 -12.77 8.92 -29.32
CA LEU A 101 -12.81 7.57 -28.74
C LEU A 101 -12.39 7.63 -27.27
N THR A 102 -13.18 6.96 -26.43
CA THR A 102 -12.84 6.71 -25.02
C THR A 102 -12.35 5.28 -24.90
N LEU A 103 -11.08 5.10 -24.53
CA LEU A 103 -10.53 3.78 -24.22
C LEU A 103 -10.62 3.57 -22.72
N ASN A 104 -11.07 2.39 -22.28
CA ASN A 104 -11.00 2.02 -20.88
C ASN A 104 -9.62 1.41 -20.60
N THR A 105 -8.86 2.01 -19.69
CA THR A 105 -7.62 1.45 -19.18
C THR A 105 -7.91 0.69 -17.89
N LYS A 106 -7.43 -0.56 -17.81
CA LYS A 106 -7.40 -1.34 -16.57
C LYS A 106 -6.09 -1.06 -15.86
N ASP A 107 -6.17 -0.69 -14.59
CA ASP A 107 -5.03 -0.42 -13.72
C ASP A 107 -5.36 -0.97 -12.32
N TYR A 108 -4.44 -0.80 -11.38
CA TYR A 108 -4.62 -1.16 -9.98
C TYR A 108 -4.33 0.04 -9.08
N VAL A 109 -4.95 0.10 -7.91
CA VAL A 109 -4.70 1.17 -6.94
C VAL A 109 -3.24 1.09 -6.46
N THR A 110 -2.46 2.12 -6.79
CA THR A 110 -1.07 2.27 -6.34
C THR A 110 -0.78 3.73 -5.96
N PHE A 111 0.01 3.95 -4.93
CA PHE A 111 0.55 5.26 -4.60
C PHE A 111 2.06 5.17 -4.46
N LYS A 112 2.80 6.04 -5.15
CA LYS A 112 4.28 6.04 -5.12
C LYS A 112 4.87 6.70 -3.88
N GLN A 113 4.12 7.63 -3.30
CA GLN A 113 4.54 8.41 -2.16
C GLN A 113 3.32 8.81 -1.34
N LEU A 114 3.30 8.34 -0.10
CA LEU A 114 2.31 8.66 0.93
C LEU A 114 3.05 9.02 2.21
N SER A 115 2.50 9.96 2.97
CA SER A 115 2.86 10.14 4.39
C SER A 115 2.41 8.94 5.23
N LEU A 116 2.87 8.86 6.47
CA LEU A 116 2.39 7.86 7.44
C LEU A 116 0.88 7.95 7.68
N GLU A 117 0.35 9.17 7.76
CA GLU A 117 -1.07 9.41 7.99
C GLU A 117 -1.91 8.89 6.81
N GLU A 118 -1.52 9.22 5.58
CA GLU A 118 -2.21 8.75 4.38
C GLU A 118 -2.11 7.23 4.22
N ALA A 119 -0.93 6.64 4.45
CA ALA A 119 -0.74 5.19 4.43
C ALA A 119 -1.68 4.48 5.41
N ARG A 120 -1.76 4.99 6.66
CA ARG A 120 -2.66 4.48 7.68
C ARG A 120 -4.13 4.63 7.29
N ALA A 121 -4.51 5.80 6.74
CA ALA A 121 -5.89 6.06 6.30
C ALA A 121 -6.30 5.13 5.15
N HIS A 122 -5.42 4.88 4.19
CA HIS A 122 -5.67 3.93 3.10
C HIS A 122 -5.77 2.48 3.61
N LEU A 123 -4.92 2.08 4.54
CA LEU A 123 -5.04 0.78 5.21
C LEU A 123 -6.39 0.64 5.91
N LEU A 124 -6.84 1.64 6.67
CA LEU A 124 -8.15 1.64 7.32
C LEU A 124 -9.28 1.47 6.30
N ASN A 125 -9.27 2.22 5.19
CA ASN A 125 -10.26 2.08 4.13
C ASN A 125 -10.31 0.65 3.57
N PHE A 126 -9.16 -0.01 3.40
CA PHE A 126 -9.10 -1.40 2.95
C PHE A 126 -9.70 -2.37 3.97
N LEU A 127 -9.37 -2.19 5.26
CA LEU A 127 -9.85 -3.02 6.36
C LEU A 127 -11.38 -2.87 6.58
N ASP A 128 -11.91 -1.67 6.36
CA ASP A 128 -13.35 -1.42 6.40
C ASP A 128 -14.05 -1.89 5.10
N GLY A 129 -13.28 -2.21 4.05
CA GLY A 129 -13.76 -2.57 2.70
C GLY A 129 -14.35 -1.40 1.94
N GLN A 130 -13.94 -0.18 2.26
CA GLN A 130 -14.23 1.04 1.52
C GLN A 130 -13.34 1.13 0.26
N LEU A 131 -13.42 0.10 -0.58
CA LEU A 131 -12.57 0.00 -1.78
C LEU A 131 -12.86 1.12 -2.79
N ASP A 132 -14.10 1.61 -2.85
CA ASP A 132 -14.45 2.72 -3.73
C ASP A 132 -13.82 4.04 -3.26
N THR A 133 -13.67 4.25 -1.95
CA THR A 133 -12.90 5.39 -1.39
C THR A 133 -11.44 5.32 -1.85
N LEU A 134 -10.81 4.14 -1.76
CA LEU A 134 -9.44 3.93 -2.25
C LEU A 134 -9.30 4.22 -3.74
N LYS A 135 -10.23 3.73 -4.55
CA LYS A 135 -10.25 3.97 -6.00
C LYS A 135 -10.42 5.45 -6.33
N ASN A 136 -11.27 6.16 -5.60
CA ASN A 136 -11.50 7.59 -5.82
C ASN A 136 -10.26 8.42 -5.46
N HIS A 137 -9.66 8.18 -4.30
CA HIS A 137 -8.40 8.86 -3.95
C HIS A 137 -7.29 8.57 -4.97
N TYR A 138 -7.20 7.35 -5.50
CA TYR A 138 -6.23 7.04 -6.55
C TYR A 138 -6.52 7.83 -7.84
N LYS A 139 -7.78 7.86 -8.30
CA LYS A 139 -8.18 8.66 -9.48
C LYS A 139 -7.84 10.14 -9.31
N GLU A 140 -8.09 10.69 -8.13
CA GLU A 140 -7.76 12.09 -7.81
C GLU A 140 -6.25 12.32 -7.88
N SER A 141 -5.44 11.39 -7.37
CA SER A 141 -3.97 11.48 -7.44
C SER A 141 -3.42 11.44 -8.88
N LEU A 142 -4.12 10.77 -9.80
CA LEU A 142 -3.77 10.76 -11.23
C LEU A 142 -4.05 12.10 -11.90
N LEU A 143 -5.08 12.83 -11.45
CA LEU A 143 -5.42 14.15 -11.99
C LEU A 143 -4.47 15.24 -11.49
N SER A 144 -3.95 15.13 -10.27
CA SER A 144 -2.99 16.09 -9.70
C SER A 144 -1.56 15.91 -10.22
N SER A 145 -1.28 14.79 -10.89
CA SER A 145 0.04 14.46 -11.45
C SER A 145 0.18 14.81 -12.94
N ALA A 146 -0.88 15.34 -13.56
CA ALA A 146 -0.97 15.75 -14.96
C ALA A 146 -0.85 17.28 -15.11
#